data_AF-A0A8C6WJ01-F1
#
_entry.id   AF-A0A8C6WJ01-F1
#
_cell.length_a   1.000
_cell.length_b   1.000
_cell.length_c   1.000
_cell.angle_alpha   90.00
_cell.angle_beta   90.00
_cell.angle_gamma   90.00
#
_symmetry.space_group_name_H-M   'P 1'
#
loop_
_entity.id
_entity.type
_entity.pdbx_description
1 polymer ?
#
loop_
_entity_poly.entity_id
_entity_poly.type
_entity_poly.pdbx_seq_one_letter_code
_entity_poly.pdbx_strand_id
1 'polypeptide(L)'
;YFISRPHNRGPMRSTRTSDNTRLSILLWHWPYGKAYPLNGNVCLDLFKIPGCEVLDRRSEFSKVDVVVFHQRELATKKEKLPLNLERPHRQRWVWLSLEAPENNGNLQPFANLFNLTMSYRRDADITVPYATSTDITKERSSSHSAGADPCGLQGCCSDLVTYMQELAADKERYEDFFRWRQEWRVKLYVDWRERLCKICTQSLPQRKVYSDLHKWYNV
;
A
#
# COMPACT_ATOMS: atom_id res chain seq x y z
N TYR A 1 -13.94 -32.48 47.68
CA TYR A 1 -13.93 -31.27 46.84
C TYR A 1 -12.51 -30.71 46.78
N PHE A 2 -12.05 -30.37 45.58
CA PHE A 2 -10.70 -29.92 45.19
C PHE A 2 -9.59 -30.98 45.12
N ILE A 3 -9.45 -31.58 43.92
CA ILE A 3 -8.22 -32.22 43.45
C ILE A 3 -7.68 -31.36 42.31
N SER A 4 -6.49 -30.80 42.51
CA SER A 4 -5.74 -29.98 41.56
C SER A 4 -5.31 -30.82 40.35
N ARG A 5 -5.69 -30.42 39.13
CA ARG A 5 -5.20 -31.01 37.88
C ARG A 5 -3.88 -30.35 37.45
N PRO A 6 -2.90 -31.09 36.93
CA PRO A 6 -1.69 -30.51 36.37
C PRO A 6 -1.98 -29.83 35.03
N HIS A 7 -1.50 -28.59 34.87
CA HIS A 7 -1.54 -27.87 33.60
C HIS A 7 -0.53 -28.48 32.63
N ASN A 8 -1.04 -29.24 31.67
CA ASN A 8 -0.28 -29.74 30.53
C ASN A 8 0.08 -28.53 29.63
N ARG A 9 1.34 -28.07 29.66
CA ARG A 9 1.84 -27.06 28.71
C ARG A 9 1.95 -27.75 27.35
N GLY A 10 0.94 -27.55 26.51
CA GLY A 10 1.01 -27.90 25.09
C GLY A 10 2.21 -27.21 24.42
N PRO A 11 2.77 -27.81 23.37
CA PRO A 11 3.98 -27.29 22.74
C PRO A 11 3.71 -25.88 22.21
N MET A 12 4.58 -24.96 22.64
CA MET A 12 4.59 -23.58 22.19
C MET A 12 4.63 -23.53 20.67
N ARG A 13 3.62 -22.86 20.13
CA ARG A 13 3.51 -22.29 18.79
C ARG A 13 4.88 -22.11 18.14
N SER A 14 5.13 -22.94 17.12
CA SER A 14 6.30 -22.87 16.24
C SER A 14 6.59 -21.41 15.88
N THR A 15 7.64 -20.85 16.47
CA THR A 15 8.27 -19.62 16.02
C THR A 15 8.65 -19.82 14.57
N ARG A 16 8.08 -18.99 13.67
CA ARG A 16 8.54 -18.87 12.28
C ARG A 16 10.04 -18.67 12.32
N THR A 17 10.79 -19.67 11.88
CA THR A 17 12.18 -19.48 11.48
C THR A 17 12.17 -18.38 10.41
N SER A 18 12.86 -17.29 10.71
CA SER A 18 13.24 -16.29 9.72
C SER A 18 14.13 -17.00 8.71
N ASP A 19 13.54 -17.51 7.62
CA ASP A 19 14.34 -17.85 6.46
C ASP A 19 15.03 -16.57 6.01
N ASN A 20 16.36 -16.60 5.98
CA ASN A 20 17.25 -15.48 5.64
C ASN A 20 17.18 -15.14 4.13
N THR A 21 16.09 -15.49 3.46
CA THR A 21 15.85 -15.28 2.04
C THR A 21 15.22 -13.90 1.84
N ARG A 22 15.94 -13.02 1.16
CA ARG A 22 15.43 -11.70 0.76
C ARG A 22 14.25 -11.88 -0.20
N LEU A 23 13.18 -11.14 0.03
CA LEU A 23 11.99 -11.17 -0.82
C LEU A 23 12.31 -10.62 -2.22
N SER A 24 12.07 -11.39 -3.26
CA SER A 24 12.27 -10.96 -4.64
C SER A 24 10.95 -10.50 -5.29
N ILE A 25 10.94 -9.29 -5.83
CA ILE A 25 9.74 -8.64 -6.38
C ILE A 25 9.98 -8.31 -7.84
N LEU A 26 9.13 -8.81 -8.74
CA LEU A 26 9.11 -8.43 -10.15
C LEU A 26 8.00 -7.42 -10.42
N LEU A 27 8.35 -6.26 -10.95
CA LEU A 27 7.40 -5.37 -11.60
C LEU A 27 7.18 -5.84 -13.04
N TRP A 28 5.96 -6.27 -13.38
CA TRP A 28 5.67 -6.85 -14.70
C TRP A 28 5.72 -5.81 -15.83
N HIS A 29 5.28 -4.59 -15.53
CA HIS A 29 5.38 -3.41 -16.39
C HIS A 29 5.36 -2.14 -15.55
N TRP A 30 6.06 -1.12 -16.04
CA TRP A 30 6.14 0.18 -15.39
C TRP A 30 4.81 0.95 -15.51
N PRO A 31 4.30 1.53 -14.40
CA PRO A 31 3.12 2.38 -14.45
C PRO A 31 3.27 3.53 -15.46
N TYR A 32 2.26 3.67 -16.31
CA TYR A 32 2.20 4.65 -17.39
C TYR A 32 3.37 4.59 -18.38
N GLY A 33 4.08 3.46 -18.47
CA GLY A 33 5.21 3.25 -19.37
C GLY A 33 6.49 4.00 -19.01
N LYS A 34 6.55 4.67 -17.85
CA LYS A 34 7.74 5.38 -17.40
C LYS A 34 8.66 4.47 -16.60
N ALA A 35 9.69 3.95 -17.25
CA ALA A 35 10.71 3.12 -16.61
C ALA A 35 11.70 3.93 -15.78
N TYR A 36 12.19 3.32 -14.70
CA TYR A 36 13.23 3.87 -13.85
C TYR A 36 14.35 2.83 -13.71
N PRO A 37 15.64 3.22 -13.70
CA PRO A 37 16.73 2.28 -13.50
C PRO A 37 16.63 1.57 -12.14
N LEU A 38 16.71 0.24 -12.18
CA LEU A 38 16.79 -0.64 -11.00
C LEU A 38 18.22 -1.14 -10.79
N ASN A 39 19.15 -0.20 -10.60
CA ASN A 39 20.56 -0.52 -10.37
C ASN A 39 20.78 -0.93 -8.90
N GLY A 40 21.41 -2.08 -8.67
CA GLY A 40 21.71 -2.56 -7.31
C GLY A 40 20.46 -2.85 -6.48
N ASN A 41 20.53 -2.65 -5.17
CA ASN A 41 19.38 -2.80 -4.28
C ASN A 41 18.73 -1.44 -4.04
N VAL A 42 17.94 -0.98 -5.00
CA VAL A 42 17.27 0.34 -4.95
C VAL A 42 16.54 0.60 -3.63
N CYS A 43 15.89 -0.42 -3.04
CA CYS A 43 15.17 -0.26 -1.78
C CYS A 43 16.12 0.07 -0.62
N LEU A 44 17.21 -0.68 -0.49
CA LEU A 44 18.22 -0.42 0.52
C LEU A 44 19.02 0.85 0.22
N ASP A 45 19.43 1.04 -1.02
CA ASP A 45 20.40 2.06 -1.41
C ASP A 45 19.77 3.46 -1.37
N LEU A 46 18.58 3.63 -1.97
CA LEU A 46 17.92 4.94 -2.08
C LEU A 46 16.97 5.22 -0.92
N PHE A 47 16.24 4.21 -0.44
CA PHE A 47 15.15 4.42 0.53
C PHE A 47 15.47 3.87 1.92
N LYS A 48 16.63 3.23 2.11
CA LYS A 48 17.06 2.61 3.37
C LYS A 48 16.07 1.55 3.88
N ILE A 49 15.40 0.86 2.94
CA ILE A 49 14.45 -0.21 3.22
C ILE A 49 15.13 -1.56 2.92
N PRO A 50 15.52 -2.35 3.94
CA PRO A 50 16.13 -3.66 3.74
C PRO A 50 15.06 -4.75 3.48
N GLY A 51 15.53 -5.97 3.19
CA GLY A 51 14.69 -7.18 3.23
C GLY A 51 14.16 -7.68 1.89
N CYS A 52 14.41 -6.95 0.80
CA CYS A 52 13.94 -7.32 -0.53
C CYS A 52 14.85 -6.84 -1.66
N GLU A 53 14.53 -7.27 -2.88
CA GLU A 53 15.03 -6.73 -4.14
C GLU A 53 13.88 -6.54 -5.14
N VAL A 54 13.97 -5.50 -5.96
CA VAL A 54 12.98 -5.18 -7.01
C VAL A 54 13.64 -5.34 -8.37
N LEU A 55 12.96 -6.06 -9.26
CA LEU A 55 13.38 -6.43 -10.60
C LEU A 55 12.29 -6.02 -11.60
N ASP A 56 12.66 -5.77 -12.85
CA ASP A 56 11.72 -5.51 -13.95
C ASP A 56 12.01 -6.37 -15.20
N ARG A 57 12.84 -7.41 -15.04
CA ARG A 57 13.16 -8.40 -16.07
C ARG A 57 12.15 -9.54 -16.07
N ARG A 58 11.30 -9.62 -17.10
CA ARG A 58 10.29 -10.69 -17.25
C ARG A 58 10.87 -12.11 -17.28
N SER A 59 12.14 -12.27 -17.66
CA SER A 59 12.86 -13.56 -17.61
C SER A 59 12.98 -14.12 -16.19
N GLU A 60 12.86 -13.30 -15.15
CA GLU A 60 12.91 -13.74 -13.75
C GLU A 60 11.55 -14.21 -13.22
N PHE A 61 10.50 -14.21 -14.06
CA PHE A 61 9.14 -14.55 -13.64
C PHE A 61 9.06 -15.87 -12.87
N SER A 62 9.75 -16.94 -13.26
CA SER A 62 9.67 -18.23 -12.55
C SER A 62 10.45 -18.28 -11.23
N LYS A 63 11.27 -17.27 -10.93
CA LYS A 63 12.19 -17.28 -9.78
C LYS A 63 11.77 -16.34 -8.64
N VAL A 64 10.92 -15.37 -8.94
CA VAL A 64 10.53 -14.34 -7.96
C VAL A 64 9.38 -14.77 -7.04
N ASP A 65 9.38 -14.24 -5.83
CA ASP A 65 8.34 -14.49 -4.82
C ASP A 65 7.04 -13.72 -5.10
N VAL A 66 7.16 -12.52 -5.65
CA VAL A 66 6.04 -11.59 -5.85
C VAL A 66 6.12 -10.97 -7.24
N VAL A 67 4.99 -10.88 -7.93
CA VAL A 67 4.85 -10.16 -9.21
C VAL A 67 3.80 -9.06 -9.07
N VAL A 68 4.15 -7.84 -9.43
CA VAL A 68 3.29 -6.65 -9.32
C VAL A 68 2.78 -6.25 -10.69
N PHE A 69 1.47 -6.06 -10.80
CA PHE A 69 0.79 -5.65 -12.02
C PHE A 69 0.02 -4.36 -11.78
N HIS A 70 0.34 -3.32 -12.54
CA HIS A 70 -0.37 -2.05 -12.47
C HIS A 70 -1.68 -2.08 -13.27
N GLN A 71 -2.79 -1.69 -12.65
CA GLN A 71 -4.10 -1.87 -13.26
C GLN A 71 -4.28 -1.08 -14.56
N ARG A 72 -3.67 0.10 -14.70
CA ARG A 72 -3.89 0.97 -15.86
C ARG A 72 -3.48 0.31 -17.17
N GLU A 73 -2.33 -0.38 -17.22
CA GLU A 73 -1.87 -1.03 -18.45
C GLU A 73 -2.71 -2.26 -18.79
N LEU A 74 -3.23 -2.97 -17.79
CA LEU A 74 -4.18 -4.08 -17.98
C LEU A 74 -5.53 -3.58 -18.51
N ALA A 75 -6.10 -2.55 -17.88
CA ALA A 75 -7.39 -1.97 -18.26
C ALA A 75 -7.36 -1.39 -19.69
N THR A 76 -6.25 -0.76 -20.06
CA THR A 76 -6.05 -0.21 -21.41
C THR A 76 -5.54 -1.23 -22.43
N LYS A 77 -5.36 -2.50 -22.02
CA LYS A 77 -4.83 -3.60 -22.84
C LYS A 77 -3.45 -3.32 -23.45
N LYS A 78 -2.71 -2.35 -22.89
CA LYS A 78 -1.31 -2.09 -23.26
C LYS A 78 -0.40 -3.25 -22.82
N GLU A 79 -0.77 -3.90 -21.73
CA GLU A 79 -0.08 -5.07 -21.20
C GLU A 79 -1.07 -6.19 -20.90
N LYS A 80 -0.54 -7.41 -20.80
CA LYS A 80 -1.32 -8.62 -20.52
C LYS A 80 -0.69 -9.40 -19.37
N LEU A 81 -1.54 -10.10 -18.64
CA LEU A 81 -1.10 -11.09 -17.65
C LEU A 81 -0.43 -12.28 -18.36
N PRO A 82 0.67 -12.84 -17.83
CA PRO A 82 1.37 -13.99 -18.40
C PRO A 82 0.64 -15.31 -18.08
N LEU A 83 -0.63 -15.43 -18.48
CA LEU A 83 -1.43 -16.63 -18.20
C LEU A 83 -0.96 -17.87 -18.96
N ASN A 84 -0.08 -17.69 -19.96
CA ASN A 84 0.58 -18.75 -20.70
C ASN A 84 1.84 -19.29 -20.01
N LEU A 85 2.32 -18.63 -18.95
CA LEU A 85 3.47 -19.09 -18.18
C LEU A 85 2.99 -19.87 -16.96
N GLU A 86 3.70 -20.94 -16.61
CA GLU A 86 3.42 -21.68 -15.39
C GLU A 86 3.81 -20.83 -14.18
N ARG A 87 2.80 -20.52 -13.36
CA ARG A 87 2.98 -19.72 -12.15
C ARG A 87 3.48 -20.62 -11.00
N PRO A 88 4.67 -20.34 -10.41
CA PRO A 88 5.16 -21.12 -9.28
C PRO A 88 4.17 -21.12 -8.11
N HIS A 89 3.99 -22.27 -7.45
CA HIS A 89 2.98 -22.44 -6.38
C HIS A 89 3.06 -21.43 -5.24
N ARG A 90 4.25 -20.91 -4.93
CA ARG A 90 4.47 -19.93 -3.85
C ARG A 90 4.48 -18.48 -4.32
N GLN A 91 4.51 -18.26 -5.63
CA GLN A 91 4.54 -16.91 -6.18
C GLN A 91 3.20 -16.22 -5.97
N ARG A 92 3.23 -14.98 -5.47
CA ARG A 92 2.04 -14.15 -5.24
C ARG A 92 1.94 -13.05 -6.28
N TRP A 93 0.73 -12.80 -6.77
CA TRP A 93 0.46 -11.69 -7.67
C TRP A 93 -0.19 -10.55 -6.90
N VAL A 94 0.35 -9.35 -7.06
CA VAL A 94 -0.12 -8.10 -6.47
C VAL A 94 -0.83 -7.28 -7.54
N TRP A 95 -2.09 -6.96 -7.29
CA TRP A 95 -2.83 -5.98 -8.06
C TRP A 95 -2.52 -4.58 -7.51
N LEU A 96 -1.92 -3.72 -8.32
CA LEU A 96 -1.55 -2.36 -7.94
C LEU A 96 -2.47 -1.35 -8.65
N SER A 97 -3.22 -0.57 -7.88
CA SER A 97 -3.94 0.60 -8.39
C SER A 97 -4.03 1.70 -7.35
N LEU A 98 -3.75 2.92 -7.80
CA LEU A 98 -3.98 4.12 -7.02
C LEU A 98 -5.13 4.97 -7.59
N GLU A 99 -5.79 4.48 -8.63
CA GLU A 99 -6.86 5.19 -9.31
C GLU A 99 -8.20 5.08 -8.56
N ALA A 100 -9.07 6.07 -8.67
CA ALA A 100 -10.43 5.98 -8.12
C ALA A 100 -11.21 4.78 -8.72
N PRO A 101 -12.20 4.20 -8.02
CA PRO A 101 -13.04 3.09 -8.50
C PRO A 101 -13.44 3.19 -9.97
N GLU A 102 -13.89 4.37 -10.39
CA GLU A 102 -14.41 4.68 -11.72
C GLU A 102 -13.35 4.54 -12.82
N ASN A 103 -12.07 4.63 -12.49
CA ASN A 103 -10.97 4.62 -13.45
C ASN A 103 -10.21 3.27 -13.51
N ASN A 104 -10.71 2.24 -12.81
CA ASN A 104 -10.15 0.89 -12.86
C ASN A 104 -10.72 0.00 -13.97
N GLY A 105 -11.82 0.42 -14.62
CA GLY A 105 -12.48 -0.35 -15.66
C GLY A 105 -13.11 -1.64 -15.13
N ASN A 106 -13.29 -2.64 -16.01
CA ASN A 106 -13.89 -3.92 -15.63
C ASN A 106 -12.85 -4.84 -14.95
N LEU A 107 -13.07 -5.12 -13.66
CA LEU A 107 -12.21 -6.00 -12.84
C LEU A 107 -12.69 -7.46 -12.78
N GLN A 108 -13.88 -7.78 -13.29
CA GLN A 108 -14.45 -9.14 -13.26
C GLN A 108 -13.52 -10.21 -13.86
N PRO A 109 -12.80 -9.97 -14.98
CA PRO A 109 -11.88 -10.96 -15.55
C PRO A 109 -10.67 -11.32 -14.66
N PHE A 110 -10.43 -10.56 -13.59
CA PHE A 110 -9.31 -10.78 -12.68
C PHE A 110 -9.68 -11.60 -11.43
N ALA A 111 -10.91 -12.10 -11.37
CA ALA A 111 -11.36 -13.03 -10.34
C ALA A 111 -10.38 -14.21 -10.20
N ASN A 112 -10.00 -14.51 -8.95
CA ASN A 112 -9.10 -15.60 -8.58
C ASN A 112 -7.65 -15.51 -9.09
N LEU A 113 -7.22 -14.38 -9.65
CA LEU A 113 -5.84 -14.23 -10.16
C LEU A 113 -4.87 -13.63 -9.13
N PHE A 114 -5.32 -12.61 -8.40
CA PHE A 114 -4.48 -11.83 -7.50
C PHE A 114 -4.59 -12.29 -6.04
N ASN A 115 -3.46 -12.29 -5.33
CA ASN A 115 -3.39 -12.64 -3.90
C ASN A 115 -3.49 -11.42 -3.01
N LEU A 116 -2.94 -10.31 -3.48
CA LEU A 116 -2.66 -9.13 -2.70
C LEU A 116 -3.11 -7.89 -3.46
N THR A 117 -3.55 -6.88 -2.72
CA THR A 117 -3.86 -5.56 -3.26
C THR A 117 -2.86 -4.53 -2.76
N MET A 118 -2.47 -3.63 -3.65
CA MET A 118 -1.59 -2.50 -3.36
C MET A 118 -2.29 -1.22 -3.80
N SER A 119 -2.71 -0.38 -2.84
CA SER A 119 -3.57 0.78 -3.11
C SER A 119 -3.42 1.87 -2.05
N TYR A 120 -4.02 3.04 -2.28
CA TYR A 120 -4.11 4.11 -1.28
C TYR A 120 -5.09 3.78 -0.14
N ARG A 121 -6.01 2.82 -0.37
CA ARG A 121 -6.96 2.38 0.65
C ARG A 121 -6.23 1.80 1.86
N ARG A 122 -6.66 2.17 3.07
CA ARG A 122 -6.04 1.71 4.35
C ARG A 122 -6.28 0.23 4.63
N ASP A 123 -7.26 -0.40 3.97
CA ASP A 123 -7.61 -1.82 4.10
C ASP A 123 -6.97 -2.69 2.99
N ALA A 124 -6.10 -2.12 2.15
CA ALA A 124 -5.31 -2.88 1.19
C ALA A 124 -4.21 -3.70 1.87
N ASP A 125 -3.84 -4.85 1.29
CA ASP A 125 -2.75 -5.69 1.84
C ASP A 125 -1.42 -4.95 1.90
N ILE A 126 -1.18 -4.05 0.93
CA ILE A 126 -0.04 -3.12 0.90
C ILE A 126 -0.60 -1.71 0.72
N THR A 127 -0.70 -0.96 1.81
CA THR A 127 -1.16 0.43 1.75
C THR A 127 -0.04 1.35 1.25
N VAL A 128 -0.32 2.13 0.21
CA VAL A 128 0.59 3.08 -0.43
C VAL A 128 -0.12 4.43 -0.56
N PRO A 129 0.05 5.33 0.43
CA PRO A 129 -0.62 6.62 0.37
C PRO A 129 0.01 7.51 -0.70
N TYR A 130 -0.76 8.49 -1.17
CA TYR A 130 -0.24 9.56 -2.03
C TYR A 130 0.75 10.47 -1.31
N ALA A 131 0.48 10.70 -0.02
CA ALA A 131 1.29 11.57 0.82
C ALA A 131 1.30 11.07 2.27
N THR A 132 2.32 11.48 3.00
CA THR A 132 2.37 11.36 4.46
C THR A 132 2.67 12.73 5.06
N SER A 133 2.15 12.98 6.25
CA SER A 133 2.47 14.17 7.03
C SER A 133 3.37 13.75 8.20
N THR A 134 4.44 14.52 8.40
CA THR A 134 5.35 14.37 9.54
C THR A 134 5.32 15.65 10.34
N ASP A 135 5.03 15.53 11.62
CA ASP A 135 5.04 16.62 12.58
C ASP A 135 6.49 17.03 12.85
N ILE A 136 6.87 18.24 12.47
CA ILE A 136 8.24 18.74 12.66
C ILE A 136 8.47 19.27 14.08
N THR A 137 7.42 19.45 14.87
CA THR A 137 7.53 19.84 16.28
C THR A 137 7.96 18.64 17.14
N LYS A 138 7.58 17.42 16.74
CA LYS A 138 7.99 16.16 17.40
C LYS A 138 9.46 15.80 17.21
N GLU A 139 10.14 16.34 16.19
CA GLU A 139 11.60 16.23 16.05
C GLU A 139 12.35 17.12 17.06
N ARG A 140 11.67 18.07 17.71
CA ARG A 140 12.26 18.97 18.72
C ARG A 140 11.88 18.64 20.17
N SER A 141 10.80 17.92 20.41
CA SER A 141 10.36 17.61 21.77
C SER A 141 9.62 16.28 21.82
N SER A 142 10.14 15.34 22.60
CA SER A 142 9.41 14.18 23.09
C SER A 142 8.35 14.61 24.12
N SER A 143 7.12 14.92 23.71
CA SER A 143 5.93 14.91 24.59
C SER A 143 4.63 15.12 23.81
N HIS A 144 3.56 14.48 24.29
CA HIS A 144 2.24 14.30 23.68
C HIS A 144 1.37 15.57 23.59
N SER A 145 0.50 15.63 22.57
CA SER A 145 -0.97 15.60 22.75
C SER A 145 -1.69 15.63 21.40
N ALA A 146 -2.70 14.77 21.24
CA ALA A 146 -3.61 14.77 20.10
C ALA A 146 -4.61 15.93 20.24
N GLY A 147 -4.62 16.83 19.24
CA GLY A 147 -5.71 17.78 19.06
C GLY A 147 -6.95 17.06 18.55
N ALA A 148 -8.10 17.44 19.09
CA ALA A 148 -9.40 16.82 18.81
C ALA A 148 -9.83 16.99 17.34
N ASP A 149 -10.32 15.92 16.73
CA ASP A 149 -11.08 15.93 15.47
C ASP A 149 -12.49 16.48 15.74
N PRO A 150 -12.94 17.59 15.11
CA PRO A 150 -14.32 18.03 15.16
C PRO A 150 -15.02 17.61 13.87
N CYS A 151 -15.47 16.36 13.81
CA CYS A 151 -16.56 15.97 12.90
C CYS A 151 -17.60 15.20 13.71
N GLY A 152 -18.43 15.97 14.44
CA GLY A 152 -19.70 15.49 14.95
C GLY A 152 -20.63 15.14 13.77
N LEU A 153 -21.37 14.06 13.95
CA LEU A 153 -22.27 13.47 12.97
C LEU A 153 -23.37 14.44 12.51
N GLN A 154 -23.71 14.33 11.21
CA GLN A 154 -24.90 14.86 10.50
C GLN A 154 -24.67 16.12 9.61
N GLY A 155 -24.42 15.92 8.28
CA GLY A 155 -24.62 16.96 7.24
C GLY A 155 -23.43 17.34 6.34
N CYS A 156 -22.73 16.40 5.69
CA CYS A 156 -21.40 16.70 5.14
C CYS A 156 -21.34 17.58 3.84
N CYS A 157 -22.37 17.61 2.98
CA CYS A 157 -22.21 18.25 1.66
C CYS A 157 -22.59 19.73 1.58
N SER A 158 -23.73 20.16 2.15
CA SER A 158 -24.11 21.57 2.18
C SER A 158 -23.16 22.38 3.07
N ASP A 159 -22.81 21.80 4.21
CA ASP A 159 -22.08 22.49 5.27
C ASP A 159 -20.63 22.69 4.86
N LEU A 160 -20.04 21.77 4.08
CA LEU A 160 -18.71 21.94 3.52
C LEU A 160 -18.66 23.07 2.49
N VAL A 161 -19.64 23.14 1.57
CA VAL A 161 -19.65 24.19 0.54
C VAL A 161 -19.79 25.56 1.20
N THR A 162 -20.73 25.71 2.13
CA THR A 162 -20.90 26.95 2.90
C THR A 162 -19.65 27.29 3.70
N TYR A 163 -19.07 26.32 4.42
CA TYR A 163 -17.82 26.52 5.16
C TYR A 163 -16.67 26.97 4.26
N MET A 164 -16.50 26.35 3.09
CA MET A 164 -15.45 26.73 2.14
C MET A 164 -15.66 28.14 1.57
N GLN A 165 -16.91 28.54 1.32
CA GLN A 165 -17.24 29.90 0.86
C GLN A 165 -16.95 30.95 1.94
N GLU A 166 -17.38 30.70 3.18
CA GLU A 166 -17.10 31.58 4.31
C GLU A 166 -15.59 31.69 4.59
N LEU A 167 -14.88 30.56 4.57
CA LEU A 167 -13.44 30.51 4.76
C LEU A 167 -12.70 31.27 3.66
N ALA A 168 -13.14 31.16 2.41
CA ALA A 168 -12.53 31.86 1.28
C ALA A 168 -12.80 33.37 1.28
N ALA A 169 -13.90 33.82 1.91
CA ALA A 169 -14.25 35.23 2.01
C ALA A 169 -13.50 35.98 3.12
N ASP A 170 -12.97 35.25 4.12
CA ASP A 170 -12.27 35.81 5.27
C ASP A 170 -10.78 35.45 5.23
N LYS A 171 -9.94 36.47 4.98
CA LYS A 171 -8.49 36.31 4.87
C LYS A 171 -7.85 35.79 6.16
N GLU A 172 -8.28 36.27 7.32
CA GLU A 172 -7.68 35.89 8.60
C GLU A 172 -8.04 34.45 8.94
N ARG A 173 -9.31 34.05 8.79
CA ARG A 173 -9.74 32.66 8.96
C ARG A 173 -9.06 31.72 7.96
N TYR A 174 -8.88 32.15 6.70
CA TYR A 174 -8.18 31.37 5.68
C TYR A 174 -6.71 31.13 6.06
N GLU A 175 -5.99 32.18 6.47
CA GLU A 175 -4.60 32.08 6.93
C GLU A 175 -4.49 31.19 8.17
N ASP A 176 -5.42 31.35 9.12
CA ASP A 176 -5.49 30.53 10.33
C ASP A 176 -5.74 29.05 10.04
N PHE A 177 -6.62 28.73 9.10
CA PHE A 177 -6.89 27.35 8.68
C PHE A 177 -5.66 26.63 8.14
N PHE A 178 -4.69 27.35 7.55
CA PHE A 178 -3.46 26.77 7.03
C PHE A 178 -2.27 26.80 8.00
N ARG A 179 -2.44 27.23 9.27
CA ARG A 179 -1.35 27.23 10.26
C ARG A 179 -0.70 25.87 10.47
N TRP A 180 -1.43 24.77 10.28
CA TRP A 180 -0.87 23.42 10.37
C TRP A 180 0.35 23.22 9.45
N ARG A 181 0.45 23.96 8.34
CA ARG A 181 1.61 23.91 7.42
C ARG A 181 2.91 24.42 8.06
N GLN A 182 2.82 25.19 9.15
CA GLN A 182 3.97 25.64 9.92
C GLN A 182 4.55 24.52 10.81
N GLU A 183 3.73 23.51 11.12
CA GLU A 183 4.07 22.44 12.08
C GLU A 183 4.20 21.06 11.42
N TRP A 184 3.74 20.91 10.19
CA TRP A 184 3.74 19.64 9.48
C TRP A 184 4.42 19.76 8.12
N ARG A 185 5.31 18.81 7.83
CA ARG A 185 5.86 18.60 6.48
C ARG A 185 5.09 17.50 5.78
N VAL A 186 4.67 17.77 4.54
CA VAL A 186 4.02 16.79 3.68
C VAL A 186 5.05 16.19 2.74
N LYS A 187 5.19 14.87 2.76
CA LYS A 187 5.97 14.10 1.79
C LYS A 187 5.04 13.46 0.77
N LEU A 188 5.20 13.82 -0.49
CA LEU A 188 4.52 13.15 -1.61
C LEU A 188 5.30 11.92 -2.07
N TYR A 189 4.60 10.83 -2.36
CA TYR A 189 5.19 9.63 -2.96
C TYR A 189 5.04 9.71 -4.48
N VAL A 190 6.03 10.24 -5.19
CA VAL A 190 6.02 10.36 -6.65
C VAL A 190 6.91 9.34 -7.36
N ASP A 191 7.83 8.72 -6.63
CA ASP A 191 8.73 7.69 -7.16
C ASP A 191 8.10 6.30 -7.02
N TRP A 192 7.88 5.63 -8.16
CA TRP A 192 7.35 4.27 -8.17
C TRP A 192 8.26 3.26 -7.50
N ARG A 193 9.57 3.48 -7.52
CA ARG A 193 10.53 2.62 -6.81
C ARG A 193 10.27 2.66 -5.31
N GLU A 194 10.07 3.85 -4.74
CA GLU A 194 9.76 4.00 -3.32
C GLU A 194 8.46 3.28 -2.96
N ARG A 195 7.43 3.43 -3.81
CA ARG A 195 6.13 2.76 -3.62
C ARG A 195 6.29 1.24 -3.62
N LEU A 196 7.05 0.67 -4.56
CA LEU A 196 7.33 -0.77 -4.64
C LEU A 196 8.09 -1.26 -3.41
N CYS A 197 9.06 -0.49 -2.92
CA CYS A 197 9.82 -0.85 -1.72
C CYS A 197 8.95 -0.91 -0.45
N LYS A 198 7.72 -0.36 -0.44
CA LYS A 198 6.79 -0.56 0.68
C LYS A 198 6.40 -2.01 0.89
N ILE A 199 6.42 -2.84 -0.16
CA ILE A 199 6.14 -4.28 -0.07
C ILE A 199 7.11 -4.96 0.92
N CYS A 200 8.35 -4.50 0.96
CA CYS A 200 9.45 -5.09 1.73
C CYS A 200 9.24 -4.99 3.25
N THR A 201 8.40 -4.07 3.70
CA THR A 201 8.08 -3.88 5.12
C THR A 201 6.74 -4.50 5.52
N GLN A 202 5.99 -5.09 4.57
CA GLN A 202 4.69 -5.69 4.85
C GLN A 202 4.80 -7.17 5.22
N SER A 203 3.91 -7.61 6.11
CA SER A 203 3.70 -9.02 6.37
C SER A 203 2.70 -9.58 5.36
N LEU A 204 3.21 -10.20 4.29
CA LEU A 204 2.34 -10.69 3.21
C LEU A 204 1.67 -12.02 3.60
N PRO A 205 0.33 -12.13 3.51
CA PRO A 205 -0.37 -13.38 3.78
C PRO A 205 0.05 -14.48 2.78
N GLN A 206 0.30 -15.69 3.29
CA GLN A 206 0.80 -16.80 2.46
C GLN A 206 -0.28 -17.47 1.60
N ARG A 207 -1.53 -17.52 2.08
CA ARG A 207 -2.66 -18.20 1.42
C ARG A 207 -3.85 -17.28 1.38
N LYS A 208 -3.93 -16.45 0.35
CA LYS A 208 -5.04 -15.54 0.06
C LYS A 208 -5.16 -15.38 -1.45
N VAL A 209 -6.38 -15.36 -1.95
CA VAL A 209 -6.71 -15.03 -3.34
C VAL A 209 -8.01 -14.23 -3.32
N TYR A 210 -8.07 -13.14 -4.07
CA TYR A 210 -9.31 -12.36 -4.23
C TYR A 210 -10.20 -13.06 -5.26
N SER A 211 -11.28 -13.69 -4.78
CA SER A 211 -12.28 -14.30 -5.66
C SER A 211 -13.11 -13.25 -6.41
N ASP A 212 -13.30 -12.08 -5.81
CA ASP A 212 -14.02 -10.95 -6.39
C ASP A 212 -13.29 -9.64 -6.07
N LEU A 213 -12.32 -9.31 -6.92
CA LEU A 213 -11.56 -8.07 -6.79
C LEU A 213 -12.43 -6.83 -7.07
N HIS A 214 -13.45 -6.98 -7.92
CA HIS A 214 -14.37 -5.90 -8.26
C HIS A 214 -15.20 -5.48 -7.05
N LYS A 215 -15.78 -6.46 -6.34
CA LYS A 215 -16.52 -6.20 -5.09
C LYS A 215 -15.62 -5.61 -4.03
N TRP A 216 -14.40 -6.11 -3.84
CA TRP A 216 -13.51 -5.54 -2.82
C TRP A 216 -13.22 -4.06 -3.07
N TYR A 217 -13.02 -3.66 -4.33
CA TYR A 217 -12.62 -2.28 -4.64
C TYR A 217 -13.76 -1.27 -4.62
N ASN A 218 -14.99 -1.70 -4.93
CA ASN A 218 -16.16 -0.84 -5.07
C ASN A 218 -17.05 -0.81 -3.82
N VAL A 219 -16.52 -1.25 -2.67
CA VAL A 219 -17.13 -1.12 -1.34
C VAL A 219 -16.57 0.09 -0.63
#